data_AF-A0A2V7MKC9-F1
#
_entry.id   AF-A0A2V7MKC9-F1
#
_cell.length_a   1.000
_cell.length_b   1.000
_cell.length_c   1.000
_cell.angle_alpha   90.00
_cell.angle_beta   90.00
_cell.angle_gamma   90.00
#
_symmetry.space_group_name_H-M   'P 1'
#
loop_
_entity.id
_entity.type
_entity.pdbx_description
1 polymer ?
#
loop_
_entity_poly.entity_id
_entity_poly.type
_entity_poly.pdbx_seq_one_letter_code
_entity_poly.pdbx_strand_id
1 'polypeptide(L)'
;MVSFLLLAALQTATPPARPSALLGFEPGTDSMLADWTQVSGYMNGLAQQSRFVHVDTLGRTTEGRPFLLMTITSPANQARLADLKRTQALLADPRRLGDSAFAAIRKTQPAVILISNNIHSTEVASSQMGMTFAYRLATDPELTRLLDSVVVLMIPSMNPDGLDTVVSWYRRYKGTRYEGGPLPWLYHKYVGHDNNRDWFMVTQAETRLVTRMLYTEWFPEVVYDVHQMGANGVRMFVPPFQDPVNPNLDPALVAAMNLVGAQMASALYDAGASGVAHQLTYDLWWHGGFRSTPTRHNMVG
;
A
#
# COMPACT_ATOMS: atom_id res chain seq x y z
N MET A 1 -36.55 -47.13 -9.15
CA MET A 1 -36.13 -45.74 -8.82
C MET A 1 -34.90 -45.43 -9.64
N VAL A 2 -35.00 -44.53 -10.61
CA VAL A 2 -33.88 -44.06 -11.42
C VAL A 2 -33.12 -43.01 -10.60
N SER A 3 -31.91 -43.33 -10.16
CA SER A 3 -31.03 -42.36 -9.49
C SER A 3 -30.47 -41.38 -10.53
N PHE A 4 -30.87 -40.12 -10.43
CA PHE A 4 -30.21 -39.02 -11.12
C PHE A 4 -28.92 -38.68 -10.36
N LEU A 5 -27.77 -39.07 -10.93
CA LEU A 5 -26.47 -38.54 -10.56
C LEU A 5 -26.38 -37.09 -11.06
N LEU A 6 -26.54 -36.13 -10.17
CA LEU A 6 -26.12 -34.75 -10.41
C LEU A 6 -24.59 -34.73 -10.48
N LEU A 7 -24.03 -34.70 -11.70
CA LEU A 7 -22.65 -34.25 -11.89
C LEU A 7 -22.60 -32.76 -11.54
N ALA A 8 -22.11 -32.45 -10.35
CA ALA A 8 -21.62 -31.11 -10.05
C ALA A 8 -20.42 -30.85 -10.97
N ALA A 9 -20.60 -30.01 -11.99
CA ALA A 9 -19.49 -29.51 -12.78
C ALA A 9 -18.54 -28.77 -11.82
N LEU A 10 -17.36 -29.33 -11.61
CA LEU A 10 -16.22 -28.61 -11.04
C LEU A 10 -15.91 -27.47 -12.01
N GLN A 11 -16.47 -26.29 -11.78
CA GLN A 11 -15.99 -25.06 -12.39
C GLN A 11 -14.56 -24.88 -11.87
N THR A 12 -13.58 -25.23 -12.70
CA THR A 12 -12.19 -24.84 -12.45
C THR A 12 -12.17 -23.33 -12.54
N ALA A 13 -12.08 -22.67 -11.38
CA ALA A 13 -11.95 -21.23 -11.31
C ALA A 13 -10.73 -20.83 -12.15
N THR A 14 -10.96 -20.05 -13.21
CA THR A 14 -9.89 -19.50 -14.04
C THR A 14 -8.98 -18.68 -13.11
N PRO A 15 -7.66 -18.94 -13.09
CA PRO A 15 -6.75 -18.17 -12.26
C PRO A 15 -6.83 -16.68 -12.65
N PRO A 16 -6.70 -15.75 -11.70
CA PRO A 16 -6.68 -14.33 -12.00
C PRO A 16 -5.68 -13.98 -13.10
N ALA A 17 -6.02 -13.00 -13.92
CA ALA A 17 -5.14 -12.54 -14.99
C ALA A 17 -3.94 -11.77 -14.41
N ARG A 18 -2.76 -11.97 -15.02
CA ARG A 18 -1.57 -11.16 -14.74
C ARG A 18 -1.79 -9.71 -15.20
N PRO A 19 -1.13 -8.72 -14.60
CA PRO A 19 -1.21 -7.32 -15.04
C PRO A 19 -0.90 -7.16 -16.54
N SER A 20 0.10 -7.88 -17.04
CA SER A 20 0.53 -7.79 -18.45
C SER A 20 -0.54 -8.20 -19.46
N ALA A 21 -1.50 -9.05 -19.07
CA ALA A 21 -2.61 -9.41 -19.95
C ALA A 21 -3.53 -8.21 -20.24
N LEU A 22 -3.67 -7.27 -19.30
CA LEU A 22 -4.44 -6.03 -19.48
C LEU A 22 -3.58 -4.92 -20.08
N LEU A 23 -2.32 -4.81 -19.65
CA LEU A 23 -1.43 -3.71 -20.05
C LEU A 23 -0.83 -3.90 -21.46
N GLY A 24 -0.66 -5.14 -21.91
CA GLY A 24 0.11 -5.47 -23.11
C GLY A 24 1.64 -5.38 -22.91
N PHE A 25 2.11 -5.16 -21.69
CA PHE A 25 3.52 -5.14 -21.29
C PHE A 25 3.67 -5.57 -19.82
N GLU A 26 4.85 -6.06 -19.44
CA GLU A 26 5.14 -6.38 -18.04
C GLU A 26 5.37 -5.10 -17.23
N PRO A 27 4.72 -4.89 -16.07
CA PRO A 27 5.02 -3.76 -15.19
C PRO A 27 6.52 -3.67 -14.88
N GLY A 28 7.09 -2.47 -15.05
CA GLY A 28 8.54 -2.24 -14.92
C GLY A 28 9.33 -2.40 -16.22
N THR A 29 8.69 -2.74 -17.34
CA THR A 29 9.34 -2.67 -18.66
C THR A 29 9.78 -1.24 -18.95
N ASP A 30 11.02 -1.09 -19.46
CA ASP A 30 11.60 0.21 -19.82
C ASP A 30 10.66 1.02 -20.71
N SER A 31 10.55 2.31 -20.37
CA SER A 31 9.75 3.28 -21.12
C SER A 31 8.24 2.93 -21.22
N MET A 32 7.72 2.03 -20.38
CA MET A 32 6.30 1.68 -20.33
C MET A 32 5.68 2.06 -18.98
N LEU A 33 4.63 2.89 -19.01
CA LEU A 33 3.92 3.33 -17.82
C LEU A 33 2.41 3.10 -17.98
N ALA A 34 1.79 2.47 -16.97
CA ALA A 34 0.35 2.39 -16.84
C ALA A 34 -0.21 3.67 -16.22
N ASP A 35 -1.27 4.23 -16.81
CA ASP A 35 -2.02 5.35 -16.24
C ASP A 35 -3.03 4.88 -15.18
N TRP A 36 -3.76 5.82 -14.56
CA TRP A 36 -4.72 5.47 -13.51
C TRP A 36 -5.87 4.61 -14.02
N THR A 37 -6.30 4.80 -15.27
CA THR A 37 -7.37 3.97 -15.86
C THR A 37 -6.92 2.52 -15.95
N GLN A 38 -5.68 2.29 -16.38
CA GLN A 38 -5.10 0.95 -16.46
C GLN A 38 -4.86 0.35 -15.07
N VAL A 39 -4.28 1.11 -14.13
CA VAL A 39 -4.03 0.64 -12.75
C VAL A 39 -5.34 0.30 -12.04
N SER A 40 -6.29 1.24 -11.98
CA SER A 40 -7.58 1.02 -11.33
C SER A 40 -8.43 -0.04 -12.03
N GLY A 41 -8.39 -0.11 -13.35
CA GLY A 41 -9.04 -1.15 -14.14
C GLY A 41 -8.53 -2.55 -13.79
N TYR A 42 -7.20 -2.70 -13.67
CA TYR A 42 -6.60 -3.96 -13.24
C TYR A 42 -7.02 -4.34 -11.81
N MET A 43 -6.95 -3.42 -10.85
CA MET A 43 -7.29 -3.72 -9.45
C MET A 43 -8.75 -4.18 -9.30
N ASN A 44 -9.69 -3.52 -9.99
CA ASN A 44 -11.08 -3.92 -9.99
C ASN A 44 -11.30 -5.28 -10.69
N GLY A 45 -10.59 -5.54 -11.80
CA GLY A 45 -10.63 -6.83 -12.48
C GLY A 45 -10.11 -7.97 -11.59
N LEU A 46 -9.02 -7.73 -10.86
CA LEU A 46 -8.47 -8.71 -9.92
C LEU A 46 -9.47 -9.04 -8.80
N ALA A 47 -10.17 -8.04 -8.26
CA ALA A 47 -11.21 -8.25 -7.24
C ALA A 47 -12.37 -9.12 -7.74
N GLN A 48 -12.75 -9.00 -9.02
CA GLN A 48 -13.79 -9.84 -9.63
C GLN A 48 -13.34 -11.31 -9.82
N GLN A 49 -12.04 -11.54 -9.94
CA GLN A 49 -11.46 -12.86 -10.23
C GLN A 49 -10.90 -13.57 -8.99
N SER A 50 -10.74 -12.86 -7.87
CA SER A 50 -10.08 -13.37 -6.68
C SER A 50 -10.91 -13.20 -5.42
N ARG A 51 -11.23 -14.31 -4.77
CA ARG A 51 -11.84 -14.35 -3.42
C ARG A 51 -10.95 -13.78 -2.30
N PHE A 52 -9.68 -13.48 -2.60
CA PHE A 52 -8.75 -12.87 -1.64
C PHE A 52 -8.82 -11.35 -1.65
N VAL A 53 -9.41 -10.74 -2.69
CA VAL A 53 -9.29 -9.31 -2.96
C VAL A 53 -10.67 -8.66 -2.93
N HIS A 54 -10.83 -7.66 -2.08
CA HIS A 54 -11.96 -6.74 -2.08
C HIS A 54 -11.46 -5.34 -2.42
N VAL A 55 -12.22 -4.56 -3.19
CA VAL A 55 -11.86 -3.18 -3.55
C VAL A 55 -12.99 -2.26 -3.15
N ASP A 56 -12.64 -1.27 -2.33
CA ASP A 56 -13.51 -0.16 -1.94
C ASP A 56 -13.07 1.13 -2.66
N THR A 57 -14.04 2.01 -2.90
CA THR A 57 -13.76 3.41 -3.27
C THR A 57 -13.96 4.28 -2.04
N LEU A 58 -12.88 4.78 -1.45
CA LEU A 58 -12.94 5.61 -0.23
C LEU A 58 -13.59 6.98 -0.48
N GLY A 59 -13.56 7.45 -1.72
CA GLY A 59 -14.11 8.73 -2.14
C GLY A 59 -13.56 9.14 -3.50
N ARG A 60 -13.49 10.45 -3.72
CA ARG A 60 -12.94 11.04 -4.94
C ARG A 60 -11.72 11.90 -4.64
N THR A 61 -10.77 11.90 -5.56
CA THR A 61 -9.61 12.80 -5.56
C THR A 61 -10.02 14.24 -5.79
N THR A 62 -9.06 15.16 -5.68
CA THR A 62 -9.17 16.58 -5.92
C THR A 62 -9.71 16.90 -7.33
N GLU A 63 -9.40 16.07 -8.33
CA GLU A 63 -9.95 16.19 -9.70
C GLU A 63 -11.08 15.17 -10.01
N GLY A 64 -11.58 14.46 -8.99
CA GLY A 64 -12.80 13.66 -9.11
C GLY A 64 -12.60 12.19 -9.50
N ARG A 65 -11.37 11.70 -9.59
CA ARG A 65 -11.06 10.27 -9.84
C ARG A 65 -11.44 9.41 -8.63
N PRO A 66 -11.85 8.15 -8.83
CA PRO A 66 -12.10 7.24 -7.71
C PRO A 66 -10.78 7.00 -6.96
N PHE A 67 -10.81 7.14 -5.63
CA PHE A 67 -9.68 6.83 -4.76
C PHE A 67 -9.87 5.44 -4.14
N LEU A 68 -9.04 4.48 -4.56
CA LEU A 68 -9.25 3.06 -4.24
C LEU A 68 -8.50 2.63 -2.98
N LEU A 69 -9.13 1.72 -2.23
CA LEU A 69 -8.50 0.90 -1.20
C LEU A 69 -8.74 -0.57 -1.55
N MET A 70 -7.66 -1.34 -1.63
CA MET A 70 -7.74 -2.80 -1.72
C MET A 70 -7.63 -3.40 -0.31
N THR A 71 -8.48 -4.38 -0.01
CA THR A 71 -8.35 -5.25 1.15
C THR A 71 -8.03 -6.66 0.66
N ILE A 72 -6.81 -7.11 0.93
CA ILE A 72 -6.28 -8.41 0.46
C ILE A 72 -6.03 -9.30 1.68
N THR A 73 -6.84 -10.35 1.84
CA THR A 73 -6.79 -11.27 2.98
C THR A 73 -7.46 -12.60 2.62
N SER A 74 -7.32 -13.65 3.45
CA SER A 74 -7.98 -14.94 3.19
C SER A 74 -9.52 -14.83 3.14
N PRO A 75 -10.22 -15.72 2.41
CA PRO A 75 -11.69 -15.71 2.35
C PRO A 75 -12.37 -15.79 3.72
N ALA A 76 -11.75 -16.50 4.67
CA ALA A 76 -12.23 -16.58 6.04
C ALA A 76 -12.17 -15.22 6.75
N ASN A 77 -11.11 -14.44 6.52
CA ASN A 77 -10.99 -13.07 7.03
C ASN A 77 -11.92 -12.10 6.27
N GLN A 78 -12.08 -12.27 4.95
CA GLN A 78 -13.03 -11.48 4.15
C GLN A 78 -14.47 -11.59 4.70
N ALA A 79 -14.90 -12.81 5.06
CA ALA A 79 -16.23 -13.06 5.60
C ALA A 79 -16.51 -12.37 6.95
N ARG A 80 -15.47 -11.93 7.67
CA ARG A 80 -15.56 -11.34 9.02
C ARG A 80 -14.93 -9.94 9.11
N LEU A 81 -14.74 -9.23 8.00
CA LEU A 81 -14.07 -7.92 7.99
C LEU A 81 -14.67 -6.89 8.98
N ALA A 82 -15.99 -6.86 9.13
CA ALA A 82 -16.65 -5.94 10.06
C ALA A 82 -16.22 -6.21 11.52
N ASP A 83 -16.06 -7.48 11.90
CA ASP A 83 -15.57 -7.87 13.21
C ASP A 83 -14.07 -7.55 13.38
N LEU A 84 -13.27 -7.73 12.32
CA LEU A 84 -11.86 -7.36 12.32
C LEU A 84 -11.68 -5.86 12.56
N LYS A 85 -12.44 -5.00 11.86
CA LYS A 85 -12.41 -3.54 12.04
C LYS A 85 -12.81 -3.13 13.47
N ARG A 86 -13.88 -3.73 14.00
CA ARG A 86 -14.32 -3.48 15.39
C ARG A 86 -13.24 -3.88 16.40
N THR A 87 -12.55 -5.00 16.15
CA THR A 87 -11.48 -5.49 17.02
C THR A 87 -10.22 -4.62 16.92
N GLN A 88 -9.86 -4.14 15.73
CA GLN A 88 -8.79 -3.14 15.56
C GLN A 88 -9.05 -1.88 16.38
N ALA A 89 -10.28 -1.36 16.39
CA ALA A 89 -10.62 -0.19 17.20
C ALA A 89 -10.46 -0.42 18.71
N LEU A 90 -10.64 -1.66 19.20
CA LEU A 90 -10.38 -2.03 20.59
C LEU A 90 -8.87 -2.15 20.86
N LEU A 91 -8.09 -2.68 19.92
CA LEU A 91 -6.63 -2.76 20.02
C LEU A 91 -5.97 -1.38 19.97
N ALA A 92 -6.52 -0.44 19.20
CA ALA A 92 -6.05 0.93 19.10
C ALA A 92 -6.28 1.75 20.39
N ASP A 93 -7.29 1.38 21.18
CA ASP A 93 -7.52 1.95 22.51
C ASP A 93 -7.65 0.84 23.58
N PRO A 94 -6.52 0.23 24.00
CA PRO A 94 -6.53 -0.94 24.87
C PRO A 94 -6.98 -0.60 26.30
N ARG A 95 -7.13 0.69 26.66
CA ARG A 95 -7.72 1.11 27.96
C ARG A 95 -9.17 0.61 28.12
N ARG A 96 -9.81 0.25 27.01
CA ARG A 96 -11.17 -0.31 26.95
C ARG A 96 -11.19 -1.84 27.01
N LEU A 97 -10.03 -2.49 27.10
CA LEU A 97 -9.86 -3.94 27.12
C LEU A 97 -9.28 -4.41 28.46
N GLY A 98 -9.84 -5.47 29.02
CA GLY A 98 -9.20 -6.22 30.10
C GLY A 98 -8.21 -7.26 29.55
N ASP A 99 -7.24 -7.67 30.37
CA ASP A 99 -6.14 -8.57 29.97
C ASP A 99 -6.61 -9.87 29.31
N SER A 100 -7.68 -10.48 29.84
CA SER A 100 -8.24 -11.72 29.26
C SER A 100 -8.81 -11.51 27.86
N ALA A 101 -9.47 -10.37 27.62
CA ALA A 101 -10.03 -10.05 26.31
C ALA A 101 -8.91 -9.76 25.31
N PHE A 102 -7.90 -9.00 25.72
CA PHE A 102 -6.70 -8.75 24.93
C PHE A 102 -5.98 -10.05 24.53
N ALA A 103 -5.76 -10.96 25.49
CA ALA A 103 -5.13 -12.25 25.23
C ALA A 103 -5.93 -13.15 24.27
N ALA A 104 -7.26 -13.05 24.27
CA ALA A 104 -8.12 -13.76 23.33
C ALA A 104 -8.04 -13.15 21.91
N ILE A 105 -8.12 -11.83 21.81
CA ILE A 105 -8.00 -11.09 20.54
C ILE A 105 -6.65 -11.39 19.87
N ARG A 106 -5.55 -11.31 20.62
CA ARG A 106 -4.18 -11.53 20.10
C ARG A 106 -3.99 -12.91 19.44
N LYS A 107 -4.81 -13.91 19.79
CA LYS A 107 -4.71 -15.27 19.22
C LYS A 107 -5.42 -15.40 17.87
N THR A 108 -6.38 -14.54 17.56
CA THR A 108 -7.32 -14.74 16.44
C THR A 108 -7.43 -13.54 15.49
N GLN A 109 -6.99 -12.36 15.93
CA GLN A 109 -6.94 -11.16 15.13
C GLN A 109 -5.72 -11.21 14.20
N PRO A 110 -5.91 -11.16 12.87
CA PRO A 110 -4.80 -10.99 11.94
C PRO A 110 -4.20 -9.58 12.09
N ALA A 111 -2.90 -9.45 11.85
CA ALA A 111 -2.26 -8.14 11.78
C ALA A 111 -2.78 -7.37 10.55
N VAL A 112 -2.93 -6.05 10.66
CA VAL A 112 -3.36 -5.16 9.59
C VAL A 112 -2.18 -4.31 9.14
N ILE A 113 -1.82 -4.42 7.86
CA ILE A 113 -0.71 -3.70 7.26
C ILE A 113 -1.27 -2.81 6.16
N LEU A 114 -0.98 -1.51 6.23
CA LEU A 114 -1.26 -0.57 5.14
C LEU A 114 -0.02 -0.37 4.28
N ILE A 115 -0.17 -0.48 2.97
CA ILE A 115 0.85 -0.18 1.97
C ILE A 115 0.30 0.91 1.04
N SER A 116 0.92 2.07 1.04
CA SER A 116 0.62 3.14 0.08
C SER A 116 1.64 3.18 -1.03
N ASN A 117 1.17 3.59 -2.19
CA ASN A 117 2.01 3.77 -3.37
C ASN A 117 1.80 5.19 -3.91
N ASN A 118 2.84 5.78 -4.48
CA ASN A 118 2.74 6.90 -5.41
C ASN A 118 2.04 8.13 -4.82
N ILE A 119 2.44 8.48 -3.59
CA ILE A 119 2.08 9.79 -3.03
C ILE A 119 2.72 10.89 -3.87
N HIS A 120 4.00 10.76 -4.22
CA HIS A 120 4.64 11.61 -5.21
C HIS A 120 4.47 10.99 -6.60
N SER A 121 3.67 11.60 -7.48
CA SER A 121 3.35 10.96 -8.76
C SER A 121 4.52 10.88 -9.74
N THR A 122 5.56 11.70 -9.54
CA THR A 122 6.82 11.62 -10.29
C THR A 122 7.65 10.39 -9.91
N GLU A 123 7.34 9.74 -8.79
CA GLU A 123 7.90 8.47 -8.36
C GLU A 123 7.01 7.33 -8.88
N VAL A 124 7.18 7.01 -10.16
CA VAL A 124 6.23 6.20 -10.93
C VAL A 124 6.23 4.71 -10.57
N ALA A 125 7.31 4.19 -10.00
CA ALA A 125 7.51 2.74 -9.83
C ALA A 125 6.46 2.06 -8.96
N SER A 126 6.04 2.68 -7.85
CA SER A 126 5.23 2.01 -6.82
C SER A 126 3.83 1.65 -7.32
N SER A 127 3.16 2.51 -8.10
CA SER A 127 1.84 2.20 -8.69
C SER A 127 1.91 1.03 -9.68
N GLN A 128 3.01 0.93 -10.43
CA GLN A 128 3.23 -0.18 -11.37
C GLN A 128 3.48 -1.48 -10.60
N MET A 129 4.35 -1.42 -9.58
CA MET A 129 4.66 -2.54 -8.69
C MET A 129 3.43 -3.04 -7.94
N GLY A 130 2.57 -2.14 -7.48
CA GLY A 130 1.36 -2.47 -6.73
C GLY A 130 0.45 -3.46 -7.45
N MET A 131 0.32 -3.37 -8.79
CA MET A 131 -0.45 -4.33 -9.59
C MET A 131 0.13 -5.74 -9.51
N THR A 132 1.44 -5.87 -9.71
CA THR A 132 2.15 -7.16 -9.61
C THR A 132 2.11 -7.71 -8.20
N PHE A 133 2.25 -6.85 -7.18
CA PHE A 133 2.23 -7.29 -5.80
C PHE A 133 0.85 -7.78 -5.37
N ALA A 134 -0.22 -7.06 -5.71
CA ALA A 134 -1.60 -7.50 -5.45
C ALA A 134 -1.93 -8.84 -6.15
N TYR A 135 -1.49 -9.00 -7.41
CA TYR A 135 -1.59 -10.27 -8.13
C TYR A 135 -0.92 -11.41 -7.36
N ARG A 136 0.35 -11.22 -6.97
CA ARG A 136 1.12 -12.24 -6.27
C ARG A 136 0.50 -12.60 -4.92
N LEU A 137 0.04 -11.64 -4.12
CA LEU A 137 -0.66 -11.93 -2.87
C LEU A 137 -1.90 -12.84 -3.09
N ALA A 138 -2.58 -12.68 -4.22
CA ALA A 138 -3.80 -13.41 -4.54
C ALA A 138 -3.57 -14.78 -5.24
N THR A 139 -2.36 -15.04 -5.75
CA THR A 139 -2.11 -16.24 -6.59
C THR A 139 -0.89 -17.05 -6.20
N ASP A 140 0.11 -16.47 -5.53
CA ASP A 140 1.32 -17.14 -5.09
C ASP A 140 1.02 -17.91 -3.79
N PRO A 141 1.08 -19.26 -3.76
CA PRO A 141 0.71 -20.03 -2.57
C PRO A 141 1.52 -19.67 -1.32
N GLU A 142 2.79 -19.27 -1.48
CA GLU A 142 3.66 -18.88 -0.37
C GLU A 142 3.23 -17.57 0.28
N LEU A 143 2.65 -16.65 -0.52
CA LEU A 143 2.12 -15.40 0.00
C LEU A 143 0.67 -15.56 0.47
N THR A 144 -0.12 -16.32 -0.29
CA THR A 144 -1.55 -16.51 -0.03
C THR A 144 -1.77 -17.15 1.35
N ARG A 145 -0.91 -18.10 1.77
CA ARG A 145 -0.99 -18.70 3.11
C ARG A 145 -0.80 -17.71 4.25
N LEU A 146 -0.07 -16.60 4.03
CA LEU A 146 0.14 -15.57 5.06
C LEU A 146 -1.13 -14.76 5.30
N LEU A 147 -2.04 -14.70 4.33
CA LEU A 147 -3.28 -13.92 4.38
C LEU A 147 -4.31 -14.45 5.39
N ASP A 148 -4.08 -15.62 6.00
CA ASP A 148 -4.86 -16.08 7.16
C ASP A 148 -4.50 -15.29 8.43
N SER A 149 -3.24 -14.83 8.53
CA SER A 149 -2.71 -14.09 9.68
C SER A 149 -2.53 -12.59 9.42
N VAL A 150 -2.77 -12.13 8.19
CA VAL A 150 -2.56 -10.74 7.78
C VAL A 150 -3.69 -10.24 6.89
N VAL A 151 -4.16 -9.02 7.17
CA VAL A 151 -4.96 -8.21 6.26
C VAL A 151 -4.07 -7.14 5.65
N VAL A 152 -3.86 -7.21 4.34
CA VAL A 152 -3.12 -6.18 3.59
C VAL A 152 -4.11 -5.16 3.06
N LEU A 153 -4.01 -3.94 3.54
CA LEU A 153 -4.63 -2.75 2.99
C LEU A 153 -3.66 -2.14 1.97
N MET A 154 -4.11 -1.90 0.74
CA MET A 154 -3.28 -1.28 -0.28
C MET A 154 -3.98 -0.10 -0.94
N ILE A 155 -3.31 1.05 -0.95
CA ILE A 155 -3.70 2.19 -1.78
C ILE A 155 -2.86 2.13 -3.06
N PRO A 156 -3.44 1.83 -4.23
CA PRO A 156 -2.67 1.65 -5.47
C PRO A 156 -1.99 2.93 -5.95
N SER A 157 -2.59 4.09 -5.68
CA SER A 157 -1.96 5.41 -5.82
C SER A 157 -2.60 6.38 -4.84
N MET A 158 -1.77 7.05 -4.04
CA MET A 158 -2.14 8.17 -3.16
C MET A 158 -2.38 9.46 -3.94
N ASN A 159 -1.95 9.54 -5.20
CA ASN A 159 -2.21 10.67 -6.07
C ASN A 159 -2.55 10.21 -7.51
N PRO A 160 -3.77 9.68 -7.72
CA PRO A 160 -4.25 9.25 -9.03
C PRO A 160 -4.26 10.36 -10.09
N ASP A 161 -4.59 11.60 -9.69
CA ASP A 161 -4.64 12.76 -10.58
C ASP A 161 -3.25 13.07 -11.15
N GLY A 162 -2.24 13.04 -10.28
CA GLY A 162 -0.85 13.22 -10.65
C GLY A 162 -0.29 12.08 -11.48
N LEU A 163 -0.70 10.84 -11.22
CA LEU A 163 -0.26 9.68 -12.01
C LEU A 163 -0.63 9.87 -13.48
N ASP A 164 -1.89 10.22 -13.78
CA ASP A 164 -2.32 10.50 -15.15
C ASP A 164 -1.56 11.69 -15.76
N THR A 165 -1.33 12.73 -14.97
CA THR A 165 -0.58 13.92 -15.43
C THR A 165 0.85 13.54 -15.83
N VAL A 166 1.55 12.76 -15.01
CA VAL A 166 2.92 12.31 -15.27
C VAL A 166 2.97 11.36 -16.47
N VAL A 167 2.05 10.40 -16.53
CA VAL A 167 2.02 9.41 -17.64
C VAL A 167 1.66 10.07 -18.96
N SER A 168 0.68 10.97 -18.99
CA SER A 168 0.30 11.71 -20.20
C SER A 168 1.43 12.62 -20.70
N TRP A 169 2.12 13.31 -19.79
CA TRP A 169 3.32 14.10 -20.12
C TRP A 169 4.41 13.21 -20.73
N TYR A 170 4.76 12.11 -20.07
CA TYR A 170 5.76 11.18 -20.58
C TYR A 170 5.40 10.66 -21.97
N ARG A 171 4.18 10.17 -22.16
CA ARG A 171 3.70 9.64 -23.46
C ARG A 171 3.76 10.69 -24.57
N ARG A 172 3.47 11.96 -24.27
CA ARG A 172 3.51 13.07 -25.25
C ARG A 172 4.91 13.32 -25.81
N TYR A 173 5.95 13.13 -25.00
CA TYR A 173 7.33 13.45 -25.36
C TYR A 173 8.23 12.22 -25.57
N LYS A 174 7.68 11.01 -25.41
CA LYS A 174 8.38 9.76 -25.71
C LYS A 174 8.90 9.77 -27.16
N GLY A 175 10.16 9.38 -27.35
CA GLY A 175 10.85 9.40 -28.63
C GLY A 175 11.32 10.78 -29.11
N THR A 176 11.16 11.82 -28.29
CA THR A 176 11.65 13.18 -28.60
C THR A 176 12.85 13.54 -27.74
N ARG A 177 13.52 14.67 -28.02
CA ARG A 177 14.61 15.20 -27.17
C ARG A 177 14.19 15.55 -25.73
N TYR A 178 12.89 15.53 -25.44
CA TYR A 178 12.32 15.84 -24.13
C TYR A 178 11.81 14.59 -23.39
N GLU A 179 12.07 13.39 -23.90
CA GLU A 179 11.71 12.15 -23.20
C GLU A 179 12.35 12.11 -21.81
N GLY A 180 11.56 11.79 -20.79
CA GLY A 180 12.01 11.80 -19.39
C GLY A 180 12.25 13.20 -18.79
N GLY A 181 11.92 14.27 -19.53
CA GLY A 181 12.03 15.64 -19.05
C GLY A 181 11.08 15.97 -17.89
N PRO A 182 11.42 16.96 -17.04
CA PRO A 182 10.63 17.30 -15.87
C PRO A 182 9.23 17.78 -16.26
N LEU A 183 8.24 17.42 -15.44
CA LEU A 183 6.88 17.94 -15.57
C LEU A 183 6.89 19.45 -15.24
N PRO A 184 6.39 20.33 -16.13
CA PRO A 184 6.44 21.77 -15.89
C PRO A 184 5.36 22.28 -14.92
N TRP A 185 4.47 21.41 -14.46
CA TRP A 185 3.39 21.72 -13.52
C TRP A 185 3.54 20.90 -12.24
N LEU A 186 2.83 21.31 -11.19
CA LEU A 186 2.69 20.46 -10.00
C LEU A 186 1.93 19.19 -10.38
N TYR A 187 2.43 18.04 -9.95
CA TYR A 187 1.75 16.75 -10.13
C TYR A 187 0.57 16.56 -9.16
N HIS A 188 0.28 17.54 -8.31
CA HIS A 188 -0.97 17.62 -7.56
C HIS A 188 -1.54 19.02 -7.76
N LYS A 189 -2.85 19.14 -7.95
CA LYS A 189 -3.53 20.41 -8.32
C LYS A 189 -3.11 21.62 -7.47
N TYR A 190 -2.86 21.40 -6.17
CA TYR A 190 -2.54 22.48 -5.23
C TYR A 190 -1.15 22.42 -4.58
N VAL A 191 -0.54 21.24 -4.42
CA VAL A 191 0.57 21.09 -3.44
C VAL A 191 1.83 20.38 -3.98
N GLY A 192 1.82 19.82 -5.19
CA GLY A 192 2.96 19.05 -5.70
C GLY A 192 3.53 18.05 -4.67
N HIS A 193 4.78 18.24 -4.26
CA HIS A 193 5.49 17.42 -3.26
C HIS A 193 5.02 17.60 -1.82
N ASP A 194 4.34 18.70 -1.51
CA ASP A 194 3.80 18.94 -0.17
C ASP A 194 2.57 18.08 0.14
N ASN A 195 2.11 17.22 -0.78
CA ASN A 195 1.11 16.21 -0.45
C ASN A 195 1.61 15.19 0.59
N ASN A 196 2.94 14.96 0.69
CA ASN A 196 3.54 14.23 1.81
C ASN A 196 4.01 15.16 2.95
N ARG A 197 3.45 16.37 3.03
CA ARG A 197 3.57 17.32 4.15
C ARG A 197 2.22 17.78 4.68
N ASP A 198 1.12 17.40 4.02
CA ASP A 198 -0.23 17.78 4.41
C ASP A 198 -0.76 17.03 5.65
N TRP A 199 -0.03 16.07 6.20
CA TRP A 199 -0.56 15.14 7.22
C TRP A 199 -0.76 15.74 8.61
N PHE A 200 -0.29 16.96 8.82
CA PHE A 200 -0.61 17.74 10.04
C PHE A 200 -1.73 18.76 9.83
N MET A 201 -2.04 19.16 8.58
CA MET A 201 -3.08 20.15 8.27
C MET A 201 -4.36 19.53 7.68
N VAL A 202 -4.21 18.38 7.01
CA VAL A 202 -5.29 17.58 6.43
C VAL A 202 -6.14 18.42 5.47
N THR A 203 -5.49 19.13 4.56
CA THR A 203 -6.10 20.10 3.64
C THR A 203 -6.52 19.51 2.31
N GLN A 204 -5.86 18.44 1.84
CA GLN A 204 -6.18 17.80 0.56
C GLN A 204 -7.29 16.76 0.71
N ALA A 205 -8.00 16.47 -0.39
CA ALA A 205 -9.10 15.51 -0.37
C ALA A 205 -8.59 14.11 -0.03
N GLU A 206 -7.51 13.69 -0.69
CA GLU A 206 -6.83 12.41 -0.54
C GLU A 206 -6.39 12.18 0.90
N THR A 207 -5.72 13.17 1.51
CA THR A 207 -5.31 13.12 2.92
C THR A 207 -6.52 12.89 3.82
N ARG A 208 -7.63 13.62 3.62
CA ARG A 208 -8.87 13.44 4.41
C ARG A 208 -9.49 12.04 4.25
N LEU A 209 -9.43 11.45 3.05
CA LEU A 209 -9.90 10.09 2.81
C LEU A 209 -9.08 9.08 3.61
N VAL A 210 -7.76 9.21 3.56
CA VAL A 210 -6.85 8.25 4.22
C VAL A 210 -6.82 8.44 5.73
N THR A 211 -6.83 9.67 6.25
CA THR A 211 -6.87 9.90 7.70
C THR A 211 -8.17 9.38 8.32
N ARG A 212 -9.32 9.52 7.64
CA ARG A 212 -10.57 8.90 8.08
C ARG A 212 -10.44 7.38 8.13
N MET A 213 -9.95 6.77 7.06
CA MET A 213 -9.75 5.32 6.96
C MET A 213 -8.83 4.81 8.08
N LEU A 214 -7.69 5.46 8.30
CA LEU A 214 -6.70 5.08 9.33
C LEU A 214 -7.25 5.17 10.75
N TYR A 215 -7.81 6.33 11.10
CA TYR A 215 -8.07 6.68 12.50
C TYR A 215 -9.52 6.44 12.93
N THR A 216 -10.38 5.97 12.03
CA THR A 216 -11.77 5.67 12.37
C THR A 216 -12.24 4.30 11.91
N GLU A 217 -11.55 3.65 10.96
CA GLU A 217 -12.01 2.39 10.38
C GLU A 217 -11.04 1.22 10.63
N TRP A 218 -9.75 1.39 10.36
CA TRP A 218 -8.83 0.26 10.27
C TRP A 218 -7.74 0.19 11.33
N PHE A 219 -7.19 1.31 11.78
CA PHE A 219 -6.13 1.35 12.80
C PHE A 219 -5.00 0.31 12.57
N PRO A 220 -4.29 0.34 11.43
CA PRO A 220 -3.29 -0.68 11.10
C PRO A 220 -2.10 -0.68 12.09
N GLU A 221 -1.53 -1.85 12.36
CA GLU A 221 -0.29 -1.96 13.14
C GLU A 221 0.92 -1.43 12.37
N VAL A 222 0.94 -1.58 11.05
CA VAL A 222 2.05 -1.16 10.18
C VAL A 222 1.54 -0.25 9.06
N VAL A 223 2.21 0.87 8.82
CA VAL A 223 1.99 1.77 7.69
C VAL A 223 3.28 1.88 6.89
N TYR A 224 3.26 1.38 5.66
CA TYR A 224 4.41 1.36 4.78
C TYR A 224 4.18 2.25 3.55
N ASP A 225 4.95 3.33 3.45
CA ASP A 225 4.86 4.31 2.36
C ASP A 225 5.94 4.09 1.32
N VAL A 226 5.55 3.59 0.14
CA VAL A 226 6.48 3.21 -0.91
C VAL A 226 6.83 4.41 -1.78
N HIS A 227 8.08 4.84 -1.65
CA HIS A 227 8.72 5.88 -2.45
C HIS A 227 9.72 5.31 -3.47
N GLN A 228 10.13 6.14 -4.43
CA GLN A 228 11.18 5.82 -5.40
C GLN A 228 12.45 6.63 -5.12
N MET A 229 13.60 5.95 -5.07
CA MET A 229 14.90 6.61 -4.98
C MET A 229 15.25 7.36 -6.28
N GLY A 230 16.01 8.44 -6.13
CA GLY A 230 16.61 9.13 -7.27
C GLY A 230 17.66 8.27 -7.98
N ALA A 231 17.91 8.56 -9.26
CA ALA A 231 18.78 7.74 -10.12
C ALA A 231 20.27 7.73 -9.72
N ASN A 232 20.73 8.71 -8.94
CA ASN A 232 22.14 8.92 -8.61
C ASN A 232 22.50 8.55 -7.16
N GLY A 233 21.65 7.78 -6.47
CA GLY A 233 21.82 7.45 -5.05
C GLY A 233 21.81 5.96 -4.76
N VAL A 234 21.50 5.64 -3.50
CA VAL A 234 21.22 4.26 -3.07
C VAL A 234 20.02 3.73 -3.84
N ARG A 235 20.01 2.42 -4.13
CA ARG A 235 18.92 1.80 -4.92
C ARG A 235 17.66 1.62 -4.10
N MET A 236 17.82 1.25 -2.84
CA MET A 236 16.73 1.04 -1.89
C MET A 236 17.10 1.63 -0.55
N PHE A 237 16.11 2.15 0.16
CA PHE A 237 16.21 2.52 1.56
C PHE A 237 15.16 1.75 2.35
N VAL A 238 15.58 1.17 3.47
CA VAL A 238 14.69 0.57 4.46
C VAL A 238 15.12 1.03 5.86
N PRO A 239 14.22 1.07 6.86
CA PRO A 239 14.62 1.31 8.24
C PRO A 239 15.64 0.24 8.69
N PRO A 240 16.45 0.47 9.75
CA PRO A 240 16.39 1.58 10.71
C PRO A 240 16.66 2.97 10.13
N PHE A 241 16.03 3.99 10.72
CA PHE A 241 16.28 5.40 10.40
C PHE A 241 17.55 5.91 11.10
N GLN A 242 18.09 7.03 10.62
CA GLN A 242 19.24 7.69 11.28
C GLN A 242 18.77 8.54 12.47
N ASP A 243 19.70 8.84 13.38
CA ASP A 243 19.48 9.81 14.46
C ASP A 243 19.43 11.26 13.93
N PRO A 244 18.71 12.18 14.61
CA PRO A 244 18.02 12.01 15.88
C PRO A 244 16.60 11.45 15.76
N VAL A 245 16.19 10.67 16.77
CA VAL A 245 14.80 10.27 16.97
C VAL A 245 14.05 11.34 17.77
N ASN A 246 12.81 11.65 17.39
CA ASN A 246 11.98 12.57 18.17
C ASN A 246 11.71 12.00 19.57
N PRO A 247 12.02 12.72 20.66
CA PRO A 247 11.88 12.20 22.03
C PRO A 247 10.43 11.99 22.47
N ASN A 248 9.45 12.45 21.68
CA ASN A 248 8.03 12.21 21.94
C ASN A 248 7.50 10.91 21.31
N LEU A 249 8.35 10.12 20.65
CA LEU A 249 7.99 8.77 20.19
C LEU A 249 8.29 7.76 21.30
N ASP A 250 7.40 6.79 21.46
CA ASP A 250 7.62 5.70 22.40
C ASP A 250 8.84 4.87 21.93
N PRO A 251 9.85 4.63 22.78
CA PRO A 251 11.01 3.81 22.42
C PRO A 251 10.65 2.39 21.95
N ALA A 252 9.56 1.80 22.45
CA ALA A 252 9.08 0.50 21.98
C ALA A 252 8.62 0.54 20.53
N LEU A 253 8.01 1.65 20.11
CA LEU A 253 7.58 1.85 18.72
C LEU A 253 8.80 2.00 17.80
N VAL A 254 9.81 2.75 18.22
CA VAL A 254 11.07 2.90 17.49
C VAL A 254 11.79 1.55 17.37
N ALA A 255 11.83 0.77 18.45
CA ALA A 255 12.39 -0.58 18.43
C ALA A 255 11.62 -1.51 17.47
N ALA A 256 10.29 -1.41 17.42
CA ALA A 256 9.45 -2.18 16.49
C ALA A 256 9.71 -1.79 15.02
N MET A 257 9.83 -0.48 14.70
CA MET A 257 10.22 -0.01 13.36
C MET A 257 11.59 -0.57 12.96
N ASN A 258 12.56 -0.54 13.88
CA ASN A 258 13.90 -1.06 13.62
C ASN A 258 13.89 -2.57 13.38
N LEU A 259 13.07 -3.32 14.13
CA LEU A 259 12.91 -4.76 13.95
C LEU A 259 12.33 -5.07 12.56
N VAL A 260 11.25 -4.41 12.16
CA VAL A 260 10.64 -4.60 10.84
C VAL A 260 11.63 -4.24 9.73
N GLY A 261 12.30 -3.09 9.84
CA GLY A 261 13.28 -2.64 8.85
C GLY A 261 14.49 -3.58 8.71
N ALA A 262 15.03 -4.08 9.83
CA ALA A 262 16.13 -5.04 9.80
C ALA A 262 15.73 -6.36 9.12
N GLN A 263 14.49 -6.83 9.32
CA GLN A 263 13.95 -8.00 8.61
C GLN A 263 13.81 -7.72 7.12
N MET A 264 13.35 -6.53 6.73
CA MET A 264 13.29 -6.12 5.32
C MET A 264 14.68 -6.10 4.67
N ALA A 265 15.67 -5.53 5.35
CA ALA A 265 17.06 -5.50 4.87
C ALA A 265 17.61 -6.92 4.67
N SER A 266 17.42 -7.81 5.65
CA SER A 266 17.82 -9.21 5.55
C SER A 266 17.18 -9.90 4.34
N ALA A 267 15.87 -9.74 4.16
CA ALA A 267 15.16 -10.34 3.03
C ALA A 267 15.65 -9.81 1.67
N LEU A 268 16.01 -8.52 1.59
CA LEU A 268 16.62 -7.95 0.39
C LEU A 268 18.00 -8.54 0.11
N TYR A 269 18.82 -8.75 1.15
CA TYR A 269 20.14 -9.37 0.99
C TYR A 269 20.04 -10.85 0.59
N ASP A 270 19.11 -11.61 1.17
CA ASP A 270 18.83 -12.99 0.78
C ASP A 270 18.36 -13.09 -0.68
N ALA A 271 17.64 -12.07 -1.17
CA ALA A 271 17.25 -11.95 -2.57
C ALA A 271 18.39 -11.43 -3.49
N GLY A 272 19.60 -11.21 -2.95
CA GLY A 272 20.77 -10.74 -3.70
C GLY A 272 20.71 -9.26 -4.10
N ALA A 273 19.85 -8.46 -3.45
CA ALA A 273 19.77 -7.03 -3.71
C ALA A 273 21.06 -6.31 -3.28
N SER A 274 21.48 -5.33 -4.08
CA SER A 274 22.65 -4.48 -3.81
C SER A 274 22.24 -3.01 -3.75
N GLY A 275 23.03 -2.19 -3.03
CA GLY A 275 22.72 -0.78 -2.84
C GLY A 275 21.52 -0.52 -1.92
N VAL A 276 21.27 -1.43 -0.98
CA VAL A 276 20.30 -1.27 0.11
C VAL A 276 20.95 -0.47 1.22
N ALA A 277 20.38 0.67 1.56
CA ALA A 277 20.83 1.53 2.65
C ALA A 277 19.84 1.54 3.81
N HIS A 278 20.39 1.75 4.99
CA HIS A 278 19.70 1.99 6.25
C HIS A 278 20.53 3.02 7.04
N GLN A 279 19.92 3.69 8.03
CA GLN A 279 20.57 4.70 8.88
C GLN A 279 21.24 5.84 8.09
N LEU A 280 20.64 6.25 6.98
CA LEU A 280 21.11 7.32 6.11
C LEU A 280 19.91 8.11 5.56
N THR A 281 20.10 9.40 5.32
CA THR A 281 19.19 10.32 4.62
C THR A 281 17.92 10.71 5.39
N TYR A 282 17.26 9.75 6.04
CA TYR A 282 15.96 9.93 6.67
C TYR A 282 16.03 9.63 8.18
N ASP A 283 15.50 10.55 8.97
CA ASP A 283 15.38 10.45 10.42
C ASP A 283 13.92 10.25 10.89
N LEU A 284 13.72 10.18 12.20
CA LEU A 284 12.41 10.13 12.86
C LEU A 284 12.06 11.44 13.57
N TRP A 285 12.70 12.56 13.22
CA TRP A 285 12.48 13.85 13.87
C TRP A 285 11.21 14.54 13.37
N TRP A 286 11.06 14.62 12.04
CA TRP A 286 9.90 15.24 11.39
C TRP A 286 8.64 14.38 11.46
N HIS A 287 7.49 14.99 11.72
CA HIS A 287 6.22 14.30 12.02
C HIS A 287 5.05 14.69 11.10
N GLY A 288 5.30 15.46 10.04
CA GLY A 288 4.24 15.96 9.15
C GLY A 288 4.07 15.16 7.86
N GLY A 289 4.81 14.06 7.68
CA GLY A 289 4.67 13.15 6.53
C GLY A 289 3.74 11.98 6.81
N PHE A 290 3.25 11.35 5.73
CA PHE A 290 2.30 10.26 5.76
C PHE A 290 2.72 9.16 6.70
N ARG A 291 3.90 8.59 6.49
CA ARG A 291 4.46 7.55 7.34
C ARG A 291 4.64 8.00 8.80
N SER A 292 5.05 9.24 9.00
CA SER A 292 5.45 9.74 10.32
C SER A 292 4.27 10.07 11.24
N THR A 293 3.14 10.59 10.74
CA THR A 293 1.99 10.94 11.60
C THR A 293 1.37 9.73 12.32
N PRO A 294 1.15 8.57 11.66
CA PRO A 294 0.68 7.33 12.28
C PRO A 294 1.53 6.84 13.45
N THR A 295 2.82 7.16 13.50
CA THR A 295 3.68 6.79 14.64
C THR A 295 3.22 7.42 15.95
N ARG A 296 2.49 8.54 15.90
CA ARG A 296 1.86 9.16 17.08
C ARG A 296 0.56 8.48 17.51
N HIS A 297 0.09 7.53 16.72
CA HIS A 297 -1.08 6.71 16.97
C HIS A 297 -0.70 5.22 17.14
N ASN A 298 0.51 4.96 17.63
CA ASN A 298 1.06 3.63 17.92
C ASN A 298 1.17 2.70 16.70
N MET A 299 1.24 3.25 15.49
CA MET A 299 1.44 2.49 14.26
C MET A 299 2.93 2.49 13.89
N VAL A 300 3.47 1.34 13.51
CA VAL A 300 4.83 1.19 12.99
C VAL A 300 4.87 1.82 11.59
N GLY A 301 5.44 3.01 11.49
CA GLY A 301 5.55 3.81 10.25
C GLY A 301 6.95 3.81 9.68
#